data_AF-A0A0A2ACC4-F1
#
_entry.id   AF-A0A0A2ACC4-F1
#
_cell.length_a   1.000
_cell.length_b   1.000
_cell.length_c   1.000
_cell.angle_alpha   90.00
_cell.angle_beta   90.00
_cell.angle_gamma   90.00
#
_symmetry.space_group_name_H-M   'P 1'
#
loop_
_entity.id
_entity.type
_entity.pdbx_description
1 polymer ?
#
loop_
_entity_poly.entity_id
_entity_poly.type
_entity_poly.pdbx_seq_one_letter_code
_entity_poly.pdbx_strand_id
1 'polypeptide(L)'
;MKESQSITNNLLIEVDVLSNRLRNIKQSFKTTHNKGLKERLFYENKNIFKRVNEISKIAKLLNKKSNEKINFSKLLVEITKRTLNENKLESNLFFL
;
A
#
# COMPACT_ATOMS: atom_id res chain seq x y z
N MET A 1 -8.11 12.12 21.64
CA MET A 1 -8.46 11.34 20.44
C MET A 1 -8.80 9.93 20.87
N LYS A 2 -9.89 9.32 20.36
CA LYS A 2 -10.12 7.89 20.58
C LYS A 2 -8.97 7.10 19.95
N GLU A 3 -8.43 6.09 20.61
CA GLU A 3 -7.26 5.32 20.14
C GLU A 3 -7.44 4.78 18.71
N SER A 4 -8.67 4.36 18.36
CA SER A 4 -9.02 3.90 17.01
C SER A 4 -8.81 4.96 15.91
N GLN A 5 -9.04 6.23 16.20
CA GLN A 5 -8.77 7.34 15.27
C GLN A 5 -7.26 7.59 15.12
N SER A 6 -6.50 7.44 16.20
CA SER A 6 -5.03 7.53 16.17
C SER A 6 -4.42 6.43 15.30
N ILE A 7 -4.86 5.19 15.49
CA ILE A 7 -4.42 4.04 14.68
C ILE A 7 -4.75 4.26 13.19
N THR A 8 -5.97 4.72 12.90
CA THR A 8 -6.39 4.95 11.52
C THR A 8 -5.54 6.02 10.83
N ASN A 9 -5.24 7.12 11.52
CA ASN A 9 -4.39 8.18 10.97
C ASN A 9 -2.95 7.70 10.72
N ASN A 10 -2.37 6.95 11.65
CA ASN A 10 -1.03 6.38 11.46
C ASN A 10 -0.98 5.45 10.24
N LEU A 11 -2.01 4.61 10.07
CA LEU A 11 -2.11 3.71 8.92
C LEU A 11 -2.34 4.46 7.60
N LEU A 12 -3.07 5.58 7.61
CA LEU A 12 -3.24 6.43 6.42
C LEU A 12 -1.91 7.02 5.98
N ILE A 13 -1.15 7.59 6.92
CA ILE A 13 0.20 8.14 6.65
C ILE A 13 1.12 7.03 6.12
N GLU A 14 1.10 5.86 6.76
CA GLU A 14 1.92 4.73 6.33
C GLU A 14 1.61 4.31 4.90
N VAL A 15 0.32 4.16 4.54
CA VAL A 15 -0.07 3.76 3.18
C VAL A 15 0.32 4.80 2.14
N ASP A 16 0.26 6.10 2.47
CA ASP A 16 0.71 7.16 1.56
C ASP A 16 2.22 7.06 1.26
N VAL A 17 3.03 6.92 2.31
CA VAL A 17 4.49 6.72 2.19
C VAL A 17 4.81 5.47 1.37
N LEU A 18 4.14 4.35 1.66
CA LEU A 18 4.32 3.09 0.92
C LEU A 18 3.90 3.22 -0.55
N SER A 19 2.82 3.93 -0.84
CA SER A 19 2.33 4.15 -2.21
C SER A 19 3.32 5.00 -3.02
N ASN A 20 3.88 6.05 -2.42
CA ASN A 20 4.93 6.85 -3.04
C ASN A 20 6.19 6.02 -3.29
N ARG A 21 6.56 5.15 -2.35
CA ARG A 21 7.72 4.26 -2.50
C ARG A 21 7.54 3.25 -3.63
N LEU A 22 6.35 2.68 -3.79
CA LEU A 22 6.02 1.80 -4.92
C LEU A 22 6.21 2.52 -6.27
N ARG A 23 5.75 3.77 -6.39
CA ARG A 23 5.94 4.58 -7.60
C ARG A 23 7.43 4.83 -7.89
N ASN A 24 8.23 5.12 -6.86
CA ASN A 24 9.67 5.33 -7.02
C ASN A 24 10.41 4.06 -7.43
N ILE A 25 10.05 2.91 -6.83
CA ILE A 25 10.59 1.60 -7.19
C ILE A 25 10.29 1.30 -8.66
N LYS A 26 9.04 1.52 -9.08
CA LYS A 26 8.62 1.32 -10.47
C LYS A 26 9.46 2.14 -11.44
N GLN A 27 9.59 3.44 -11.19
CA GLN A 27 10.37 4.32 -12.06
C GLN A 27 11.83 3.84 -12.13
N SER A 28 12.43 3.55 -10.97
CA SER A 28 13.82 3.10 -10.87
C SER A 28 14.05 1.75 -11.57
N PHE A 29 13.09 0.83 -11.46
CA PHE A 29 13.19 -0.49 -12.09
C PHE A 29 13.15 -0.40 -13.62
N LYS A 30 12.34 0.52 -14.16
CA LYS A 30 12.27 0.77 -15.61
C LYS A 30 13.54 1.39 -16.17
N THR A 31 14.17 2.30 -15.43
CA THR A 31 15.31 3.08 -15.93
C THR A 31 16.66 2.42 -15.67
N THR A 32 16.77 1.50 -14.72
CA THR A 32 18.05 0.87 -14.39
C THR A 32 18.38 -0.30 -15.32
N HIS A 33 19.65 -0.42 -15.72
CA HIS A 33 20.20 -1.60 -16.38
C HIS A 33 20.93 -2.54 -15.41
N ASN A 34 21.12 -2.14 -14.15
CA ASN A 34 21.81 -2.95 -13.17
C ASN A 34 20.91 -4.11 -12.68
N LYS A 35 21.31 -5.35 -12.98
CA LYS A 35 20.55 -6.56 -12.63
C LYS A 35 20.35 -6.73 -11.12
N GLY A 36 21.40 -6.56 -10.33
CA GLY A 36 21.32 -6.70 -8.87
C GLY A 36 20.41 -5.65 -8.23
N LEU A 37 20.39 -4.43 -8.77
CA LEU A 37 19.45 -3.39 -8.34
C LEU A 37 18.01 -3.77 -8.69
N LYS A 38 17.75 -4.31 -9.89
CA LYS A 38 16.41 -4.80 -10.27
C LYS A 38 15.90 -5.87 -9.30
N GLU A 39 16.72 -6.85 -8.96
CA GLU A 39 16.35 -7.90 -8.02
C GLU A 39 15.99 -7.32 -6.64
N ARG A 40 16.80 -6.39 -6.11
CA ARG A 40 16.51 -5.72 -4.83
C ARG A 40 15.20 -4.94 -4.87
N LEU A 41 14.98 -4.16 -5.93
CA LEU A 41 13.75 -3.40 -6.14
C LEU A 41 12.52 -4.31 -6.24
N PHE A 42 12.64 -5.49 -6.86
CA PHE A 42 11.57 -6.48 -6.92
C PHE A 42 11.21 -7.03 -5.54
N TYR A 43 12.20 -7.43 -4.74
CA TYR A 43 11.94 -7.92 -3.38
C TYR A 43 11.34 -6.84 -2.47
N GLU A 44 11.82 -5.61 -2.59
CA GLU A 44 11.28 -4.47 -1.86
C GLU A 44 9.82 -4.21 -2.23
N ASN A 45 9.50 -4.20 -3.53
CA ASN A 45 8.13 -4.08 -4.03
C ASN A 45 7.20 -5.15 -3.42
N LYS A 46 7.65 -6.41 -3.42
CA LYS A 46 6.91 -7.54 -2.82
C LYS A 46 6.65 -7.35 -1.33
N ASN A 47 7.64 -6.87 -0.58
CA ASN A 47 7.52 -6.61 0.86
C ASN A 47 6.53 -5.48 1.14
N ILE A 48 6.62 -4.37 0.40
CA ILE A 48 5.67 -3.26 0.54
C ILE A 48 4.25 -3.72 0.20
N PHE A 49 4.09 -4.50 -0.87
CA PHE A 49 2.78 -5.03 -1.25
C PHE A 49 2.17 -5.91 -0.14
N LYS A 50 2.97 -6.77 0.49
CA LYS A 50 2.54 -7.56 1.65
C LYS A 50 2.07 -6.66 2.79
N ARG A 51 2.82 -5.60 3.10
CA ARG A 51 2.46 -4.63 4.15
C ARG A 51 1.16 -3.89 3.86
N VAL A 52 0.97 -3.38 2.64
CA VAL A 52 -0.29 -2.71 2.25
C VAL A 52 -1.49 -3.66 2.37
N ASN A 53 -1.31 -4.94 2.05
CA ASN A 53 -2.36 -5.95 2.20
C ASN A 53 -2.71 -6.23 3.68
N GLU A 54 -1.72 -6.24 4.57
CA GLU A 54 -1.94 -6.32 6.02
C GLU A 54 -2.74 -5.10 6.51
N ILE A 55 -2.37 -3.89 6.10
CA ILE A 55 -3.09 -2.66 6.45
C ILE A 55 -4.52 -2.71 5.91
N SER A 56 -4.74 -3.22 4.69
CA SER A 56 -6.09 -3.41 4.14
C SER A 56 -6.97 -4.31 5.01
N LYS A 57 -6.42 -5.39 5.57
CA LYS A 57 -7.14 -6.27 6.49
C LYS A 57 -7.49 -5.54 7.80
N ILE A 58 -6.54 -4.79 8.36
CA ILE A 58 -6.76 -3.98 9.57
C ILE A 58 -7.84 -2.92 9.32
N ALA A 59 -7.78 -2.23 8.19
CA ALA A 59 -8.75 -1.21 7.80
C ALA A 59 -10.18 -1.77 7.71
N LYS A 60 -10.34 -2.97 7.13
CA LYS A 60 -11.64 -3.66 7.07
C LYS A 60 -12.18 -3.99 8.47
N LEU A 61 -11.31 -4.39 9.40
CA LEU A 61 -11.72 -4.67 10.79
C LEU A 61 -12.13 -3.40 11.52
N LEU A 62 -11.35 -2.32 11.37
CA LEU A 62 -11.67 -1.01 11.95
C LEU A 62 -13.00 -0.46 11.42
N ASN A 63 -13.22 -0.56 10.11
CA ASN A 63 -14.44 -0.09 9.46
C ASN A 63 -15.68 -0.87 9.91
N LYS A 64 -15.57 -2.19 10.11
CA LYS A 64 -16.67 -3.02 10.65
C LYS A 64 -17.08 -2.63 12.07
N LYS A 65 -16.15 -2.11 12.89
CA LYS A 65 -16.44 -1.69 14.26
C LYS A 65 -17.02 -0.28 14.37
N SER A 66 -17.03 0.48 13.28
CA SER A 66 -17.55 1.85 13.27
C SER A 66 -19.00 1.87 12.79
N ASN A 67 -19.88 2.54 13.52
CA ASN A 67 -21.28 2.77 13.12
C ASN A 67 -21.45 4.09 12.33
N GLU A 68 -20.37 4.80 12.03
CA GLU A 68 -20.39 6.12 11.38
C GLU A 68 -20.46 5.98 9.85
N LYS A 69 -21.37 6.76 9.24
CA LYS A 69 -21.64 6.76 7.79
C LYS A 69 -20.44 7.26 6.96
N ILE A 70 -19.65 8.17 7.52
CA ILE A 70 -18.37 8.66 6.99
C ILE A 70 -17.33 8.47 8.09
N ASN A 71 -16.32 7.64 7.84
CA ASN A 71 -15.24 7.39 8.79
C ASN A 71 -13.91 7.25 8.05
N PHE A 72 -12.80 7.62 8.71
CA PHE A 72 -11.46 7.53 8.13
C PHE A 72 -11.02 6.09 7.84
N SER A 73 -11.57 5.09 8.52
CA SER A 73 -11.25 3.69 8.23
C SER A 73 -11.84 3.20 6.89
N LYS A 74 -12.94 3.78 6.43
CA LYS A 74 -13.51 3.57 5.09
C LYS A 74 -12.60 4.18 4.03
N LEU A 75 -12.08 5.39 4.28
CA LEU A 75 -11.06 5.99 3.42
C LEU A 75 -9.81 5.10 3.34
N LEU A 76 -9.33 4.58 4.48
CA LEU A 76 -8.19 3.67 4.52
C LEU A 76 -8.45 2.37 3.73
N VAL A 77 -9.67 1.82 3.79
CA VAL A 77 -10.08 0.68 2.97
C VAL A 77 -9.97 1.00 1.48
N GLU A 78 -10.48 2.14 1.04
CA GLU A 78 -10.44 2.52 -0.37
C GLU A 78 -9.01 2.81 -0.86
N ILE A 79 -8.21 3.54 -0.09
CA ILE A 79 -6.81 3.84 -0.46
C ILE A 79 -6.00 2.54 -0.57
N THR A 80 -6.07 1.65 0.44
CA THR A 80 -5.34 0.38 0.39
C THR A 80 -5.77 -0.50 -0.79
N LYS A 81 -7.08 -0.54 -1.09
CA LYS A 81 -7.61 -1.27 -2.25
C LYS A 81 -7.07 -0.70 -3.57
N ARG A 82 -7.03 0.63 -3.70
CA ARG A 82 -6.46 1.31 -4.87
C ARG A 82 -4.98 1.01 -5.03
N THR A 83 -4.18 1.16 -3.98
CA THR A 83 -2.73 0.86 -4.00
C THR A 83 -2.44 -0.58 -4.41
N LEU A 84 -3.24 -1.54 -3.92
CA LEU A 84 -3.10 -2.95 -4.29
C LEU A 84 -3.47 -3.21 -5.76
N ASN A 85 -4.53 -2.58 -6.26
CA ASN A 85 -4.97 -2.76 -7.64
C ASN A 85 -3.98 -2.16 -8.66
N GLU A 86 -3.47 -0.95 -8.39
CA GLU A 86 -2.44 -0.30 -9.22
C GLU A 86 -1.20 -1.21 -9.34
N ASN A 87 -0.75 -1.82 -8.24
CA ASN A 87 0.39 -2.73 -8.28
C ASN A 87 0.09 -4.09 -8.91
N LYS A 88 -1.14 -4.62 -8.79
CA LYS A 88 -1.50 -5.94 -9.33
C LYS A 88 -1.57 -5.93 -10.87
N LEU A 89 -2.08 -4.86 -11.47
CA LEU A 89 -2.04 -4.66 -12.92
C LEU A 89 -0.60 -4.59 -13.44
N GLU A 90 0.32 -4.14 -12.58
CA GLU A 90 1.72 -3.90 -12.94
C GLU A 90 2.66 -5.06 -12.60
N SER A 91 2.26 -6.03 -11.76
CA SER A 91 2.99 -7.31 -11.68
C SER A 91 3.16 -7.92 -13.07
N ASN A 92 2.19 -7.76 -13.96
CA ASN A 92 2.28 -8.18 -15.36
C ASN A 92 3.40 -7.45 -16.14
N LEU A 93 3.84 -6.26 -15.72
CA LEU A 93 5.00 -5.56 -16.32
C LEU A 93 6.35 -6.10 -15.87
N PHE A 94 6.46 -6.77 -14.72
CA PHE A 94 7.73 -7.34 -14.24
C PHE A 94 8.01 -8.75 -14.79
N PHE A 95 7.04 -9.33 -15.51
CA PHE A 95 7.14 -10.62 -16.19
C PHE A 95 7.27 -10.51 -17.71
N LEU A 96 7.48 -9.30 -18.25
CA LEU A 96 7.87 -9.00 -19.64
C LEU A 96 9.36 -8.70 -19.71
#